data_AF-A0A966NH88-F1
#
_entry.id   AF-A0A966NH88-F1
#
_cell.length_a   1.000
_cell.length_b   1.000
_cell.length_c   1.000
_cell.angle_alpha   90.00
_cell.angle_beta   90.00
_cell.angle_gamma   90.00
#
_symmetry.space_group_name_H-M   'P 1'
#
loop_
_entity.id
_entity.type
_entity.pdbx_description
1 polymer ?
#
loop_
_entity_poly.entity_id
_entity_poly.type
_entity_poly.pdbx_seq_one_letter_code
_entity_poly.pdbx_strand_id
1 'polypeptide(L)'
;PGQCGIVFGHGGRIVSAEIFATHELLVANWEGLVRAALLDSPVAVEGRPSVSRALRFVNRLATGTATRSPGVGLGEETHVRTSRLVGQALLFEGSLVHASAFALAA
;
A
#
# COMPACT_ATOMS: atom_id res chain seq x y z
N PRO A 1 -14.55 -8.61 9.11
CA PRO A 1 -15.10 -7.31 9.58
C PRO A 1 -13.97 -6.46 10.18
N GLY A 2 -13.89 -5.15 9.87
CA GLY A 2 -12.86 -4.26 10.40
C GLY A 2 -11.52 -4.28 9.66
N GLN A 3 -11.48 -4.76 8.42
CA GLN A 3 -10.27 -4.68 7.60
C GLN A 3 -10.03 -3.23 7.18
N CYS A 4 -8.84 -2.71 7.50
CA CYS A 4 -8.47 -1.33 7.15
C CYS A 4 -7.47 -1.24 6.00
N GLY A 5 -7.01 -2.36 5.45
CA GLY A 5 -6.06 -2.32 4.34
C GLY A 5 -6.00 -3.62 3.55
N ILE A 6 -5.42 -3.54 2.36
CA ILE A 6 -5.35 -4.59 1.37
C ILE A 6 -3.97 -4.63 0.73
N VAL A 7 -3.57 -5.81 0.28
CA VAL A 7 -2.39 -6.00 -0.56
C VAL A 7 -2.86 -6.62 -1.86
N PHE A 8 -2.53 -6.00 -2.98
CA PHE A 8 -2.84 -6.51 -4.31
C PHE A 8 -1.66 -7.28 -4.89
N GLY A 9 -1.99 -8.37 -5.58
CA GLY A 9 -1.04 -9.13 -6.34
C GLY A 9 -1.67 -9.87 -7.50
N HIS A 10 -0.88 -10.10 -8.54
CA HIS A 10 -1.21 -10.92 -9.69
C HIS A 10 -0.39 -12.20 -9.63
N GLY A 11 -1.04 -13.34 -9.36
CA GLY A 11 -0.36 -14.61 -9.16
C GLY A 11 0.61 -14.53 -7.96
N GLY A 12 1.89 -14.83 -8.20
CA GLY A 12 2.94 -14.76 -7.18
C GLY A 12 3.51 -13.36 -6.91
N ARG A 13 3.16 -12.37 -7.73
CA ARG A 13 3.71 -11.01 -7.69
C ARG A 13 2.82 -10.09 -6.85
N ILE A 14 3.40 -9.39 -5.88
CA ILE A 14 2.74 -8.26 -5.20
C ILE A 14 2.92 -7.02 -6.07
N VAL A 15 1.85 -6.25 -6.23
CA VAL A 15 1.81 -5.01 -7.00
C VAL A 15 1.79 -3.82 -6.06
N SER A 16 0.85 -3.81 -5.12
CA SER A 16 0.65 -2.67 -4.23
C SER A 16 0.05 -3.06 -2.88
N ALA A 17 0.06 -2.12 -1.95
CA ALA A 17 -0.69 -2.18 -0.70
C ALA A 17 -1.32 -0.83 -0.40
N GLU A 18 -2.51 -0.86 0.20
CA GLU A 18 -3.32 0.30 0.56
C GLU A 18 -3.84 0.10 1.99
N ILE A 19 -3.52 1.00 2.90
CA ILE A 19 -3.84 0.91 4.33
C ILE A 19 -4.46 2.22 4.79
N PHE A 20 -5.65 2.17 5.36
CA PHE A 20 -6.42 3.32 5.83
C PHE A 20 -6.56 3.32 7.34
N ALA A 21 -6.93 4.46 7.91
CA ALA A 21 -7.22 4.59 9.34
C ALA A 21 -8.39 3.71 9.78
N THR A 22 -9.42 3.57 8.95
CA THR A 22 -10.67 2.89 9.29
C THR A 22 -11.15 1.95 8.17
N HIS A 23 -12.04 1.04 8.54
CA HIS A 23 -12.69 0.14 7.61
C HIS A 23 -13.57 0.89 6.61
N GLU A 24 -14.25 1.93 7.06
CA GLU A 24 -15.16 2.75 6.26
C GLU A 24 -14.40 3.48 5.14
N LEU A 25 -13.18 3.96 5.44
CA LEU A 25 -12.30 4.56 4.42
C LEU A 25 -11.88 3.52 3.37
N LEU A 26 -11.56 2.29 3.76
CA LEU A 26 -11.28 1.22 2.80
C LEU A 26 -12.50 0.93 1.92
N VAL A 27 -13.68 0.80 2.52
CA VAL A 27 -14.92 0.53 1.79
C VAL A 27 -15.25 1.65 0.81
N ALA A 28 -15.09 2.91 1.22
CA ALA A 28 -15.33 4.07 0.36
C ALA A 28 -14.41 4.11 -0.88
N ASN A 29 -13.20 3.56 -0.77
CA ASN A 29 -12.23 3.53 -1.86
C ASN A 29 -12.21 2.21 -2.64
N TRP A 30 -12.96 1.20 -2.19
CA TRP A 30 -12.84 -0.19 -2.67
C TRP A 30 -12.94 -0.31 -4.19
N GLU A 31 -13.95 0.31 -4.81
CA GLU A 31 -14.16 0.20 -6.25
C GLU A 31 -12.99 0.78 -7.06
N GLY A 32 -12.49 1.96 -6.65
CA GLY A 32 -11.35 2.60 -7.30
C GLY A 32 -10.08 1.75 -7.19
N LEU A 33 -9.84 1.16 -6.02
CA LEU A 33 -8.71 0.29 -5.77
C LEU A 33 -8.73 -0.97 -6.63
N VAL A 34 -9.89 -1.63 -6.74
CA VAL A 34 -10.04 -2.82 -7.61
C VAL A 34 -9.83 -2.45 -9.08
N ARG A 35 -10.38 -1.33 -9.56
CA ARG A 35 -10.19 -0.86 -10.94
C ARG A 35 -8.71 -0.58 -11.24
N ALA A 36 -8.01 0.11 -10.34
CA ALA A 36 -6.58 0.36 -10.47
C ALA A 36 -5.77 -0.94 -10.54
N ALA A 37 -6.06 -1.90 -9.66
CA ALA A 37 -5.39 -3.20 -9.66
C ALA A 37 -5.59 -3.99 -10.96
N LEU A 38 -6.76 -3.87 -11.59
CA LEU A 38 -7.05 -4.49 -12.89
C LEU A 38 -6.28 -3.83 -14.04
N LEU A 39 -6.05 -2.52 -14.00
CA LEU A 39 -5.22 -1.81 -15.00
C LEU A 39 -3.76 -2.28 -14.96
N ASP A 40 -3.26 -2.67 -13.78
CA ASP A 40 -1.90 -3.20 -13.59
C ASP A 40 -1.81 -4.72 -13.87
N SER A 41 -2.86 -5.34 -14.42
CA SER A 41 -2.87 -6.78 -14.70
C SER A 41 -1.88 -7.15 -15.81
N PRO A 42 -0.99 -8.14 -15.58
CA PRO A 42 -0.13 -8.65 -16.64
C PRO A 42 -0.93 -9.43 -17.68
N VAL A 43 -0.36 -9.59 -18.88
CA VAL A 43 -0.93 -10.42 -19.95
C VAL A 43 -1.01 -11.89 -19.54
N ALA A 44 -0.04 -12.37 -18.76
CA ALA A 44 -0.01 -13.72 -18.20
C ALA A 44 0.20 -13.65 -16.68
N VAL A 45 -0.57 -14.45 -15.95
CA VAL A 45 -0.48 -14.56 -14.49
C VAL A 45 0.31 -15.82 -14.13
N GLU A 46 1.45 -15.64 -13.46
CA GLU A 46 2.32 -16.73 -13.03
C GLU A 46 2.35 -16.88 -11.51
N GLY A 47 2.50 -18.12 -11.05
CA GLY A 47 2.59 -18.43 -9.61
C GLY A 47 1.26 -18.30 -8.86
N ARG A 48 1.33 -18.21 -7.54
CA ARG A 48 0.16 -18.16 -6.65
C ARG A 48 0.33 -17.09 -5.56
N PRO A 49 -0.77 -16.46 -5.10
CA PRO A 49 -0.72 -15.52 -3.99
C PRO A 49 -0.11 -16.14 -2.74
N SER A 50 0.59 -15.31 -1.96
CA SER A 50 1.26 -15.74 -0.74
C SER A 50 1.07 -14.72 0.38
N VAL A 51 0.34 -15.13 1.42
CA VAL A 51 0.12 -14.31 2.62
C VAL A 51 1.45 -13.90 3.26
N SER A 52 2.43 -14.79 3.32
CA SER A 52 3.74 -14.46 3.91
C SER A 52 4.49 -13.41 3.09
N ARG A 53 4.38 -13.42 1.76
CA ARG A 53 4.92 -12.32 0.93
C ARG A 53 4.16 -11.01 1.21
N ALA A 54 2.83 -11.05 1.32
CA ALA A 54 2.02 -9.87 1.57
C ALA A 54 2.40 -9.21 2.92
N LEU A 55 2.51 -10.00 3.98
CA LEU A 55 2.95 -9.52 5.29
C LEU A 55 4.38 -8.96 5.26
N ARG A 56 5.31 -9.60 4.55
CA ARG A 56 6.68 -9.06 4.38
C ARG A 56 6.70 -7.73 3.63
N PHE A 57 5.80 -7.56 2.65
CA PHE A 57 5.69 -6.32 1.89
C PHE A 57 5.19 -5.17 2.78
N VAL A 58 4.10 -5.40 3.52
CA VAL A 58 3.56 -4.44 4.49
C VAL A 58 4.58 -4.11 5.57
N ASN A 59 5.28 -5.11 6.11
CA ASN A 59 6.31 -4.87 7.12
C ASN A 59 7.46 -4.01 6.58
N ARG A 60 7.84 -4.17 5.30
CA ARG A 60 8.87 -3.32 4.68
C ARG A 60 8.42 -1.86 4.54
N LEU A 61 7.14 -1.63 4.24
CA LEU A 61 6.59 -0.28 4.25
C LEU A 61 6.64 0.32 5.67
N ALA A 62 6.20 -0.43 6.68
CA ALA A 62 6.11 0.02 8.07
C ALA A 62 7.47 0.31 8.72
N THR A 63 8.52 -0.40 8.31
CA THR A 63 9.87 -0.32 8.92
C THR A 63 10.93 0.32 8.04
N GLY A 64 10.56 0.71 6.82
CA GLY A 64 11.49 1.34 5.88
C GLY A 64 11.94 2.71 6.37
N THR A 65 13.21 3.06 6.11
CA THR A 65 13.68 4.42 6.32
C THR A 65 12.85 5.38 5.49
N ALA A 66 12.37 6.44 6.14
CA ALA A 66 11.43 7.37 5.55
C ALA A 66 11.89 8.82 5.71
N THR A 67 11.65 9.63 4.69
CA THR A 67 11.74 11.08 4.78
C THR A 67 10.38 11.64 5.17
N ARG A 68 10.36 12.66 6.02
CA ARG A 68 9.14 13.30 6.50
C ARG A 68 9.11 14.74 6.06
N SER A 69 7.93 15.22 5.70
CA SER A 69 7.69 16.62 5.35
C SER A 69 6.29 17.03 5.79
N PRO A 70 6.07 18.32 6.14
CA PRO A 70 4.72 18.84 6.29
C PRO A 70 3.91 18.56 5.03
N GLY A 71 2.66 18.09 5.20
CA GLY A 71 1.73 17.96 4.08
C GLY A 71 1.35 19.34 3.53
N VAL A 72 0.84 19.38 2.29
CA VAL A 72 0.35 20.64 1.67
C VAL A 72 -0.83 21.24 2.46
N GLY A 73 -1.62 20.37 3.11
CA GLY A 73 -2.73 20.76 3.98
C GLY A 73 -2.46 20.39 5.44
N LEU A 74 -3.32 19.53 5.99
CA LEU A 74 -3.15 19.01 7.34
C LEU A 74 -2.23 17.78 7.35
N GLY A 75 -1.46 17.65 8.43
CA GLY A 75 -0.69 16.45 8.71
C GLY A 75 0.76 16.46 8.20
N GLU A 76 1.39 15.30 8.30
CA GLU A 76 2.76 15.01 7.88
C GLU A 76 2.73 13.93 6.81
N GLU A 77 3.44 14.17 5.72
CA GLU A 77 3.72 13.16 4.70
C GLU A 77 5.01 12.42 5.05
N THR A 78 4.95 11.10 4.97
CA THR A 78 6.09 10.21 5.15
C THR A 78 6.33 9.47 3.84
N HIS A 79 7.51 9.58 3.25
CA HIS A 79 7.86 8.90 2.00
C HIS A 79 8.90 7.83 2.26
N VAL A 80 8.65 6.62 1.79
CA VAL A 80 9.51 5.45 1.94
C VAL A 80 10.02 5.03 0.57
N ARG A 81 11.34 4.89 0.44
CA ARG A 81 11.95 4.32 -0.76
C ARG A 81 12.99 3.28 -0.38
N THR A 82 12.83 2.09 -0.95
CA THR A 82 13.79 0.99 -0.82
C THR A 82 14.16 0.49 -2.20
N SER A 83 15.06 -0.50 -2.29
CA SER A 83 15.35 -1.21 -3.55
C SER A 83 14.19 -2.09 -4.03
N ARG A 84 13.11 -2.27 -3.25
CA ARG A 84 12.04 -3.24 -3.56
C ARG A 84 10.64 -2.63 -3.56
N LEU A 85 10.46 -1.43 -3.00
CA LEU A 85 9.19 -0.72 -3.00
C LEU A 85 9.42 0.78 -2.87
N VAL A 86 8.43 1.53 -3.36
CA VAL A 86 8.19 2.93 -3.03
C VAL A 86 6.86 3.03 -2.32
N GLY A 87 6.74 3.93 -1.35
CA GLY A 87 5.50 4.13 -0.63
C GLY A 87 5.44 5.50 0.02
N GLN A 88 4.25 5.83 0.47
CA GLN A 88 3.95 7.09 1.14
C GLN A 88 2.88 6.87 2.20
N ALA A 89 2.85 7.72 3.20
CA ALA A 89 1.83 7.76 4.22
C ALA A 89 1.50 9.20 4.59
N LEU A 90 0.21 9.45 4.86
CA LEU A 90 -0.28 10.68 5.47
C LEU A 90 -0.60 10.38 6.93
N LEU A 91 -0.01 11.15 7.84
CA LEU A 91 -0.28 11.10 9.27
C LEU A 91 -0.93 12.40 9.72
N PHE A 92 -1.90 12.33 10.62
CA PHE A 92 -2.49 13.48 11.28
C PHE A 92 -2.44 13.27 12.79
N GLU A 93 -1.80 14.19 13.52
CA GLU A 93 -1.57 14.09 14.98
C GLU A 93 -0.98 12.73 15.41
N GLY A 94 -0.03 12.21 14.62
CA GLY A 94 0.63 10.92 14.87
C GLY A 94 -0.19 9.69 14.48
N SER A 95 -1.44 9.85 14.05
CA SER A 95 -2.30 8.76 13.57
C SER A 95 -2.19 8.59 12.06
N LEU A 96 -2.09 7.35 11.59
CA LEU A 96 -2.11 7.04 10.17
C LEU A 96 -3.50 7.34 9.58
N VAL A 97 -3.57 8.21 8.56
CA VAL A 97 -4.78 8.45 7.78
C VAL A 97 -4.85 7.47 6.62
N HIS A 98 -3.77 7.40 5.83
CA HIS A 98 -3.64 6.52 4.69
C HIS A 98 -2.16 6.25 4.39
N ALA A 99 -1.84 5.02 3.99
CA ALA A 99 -0.55 4.64 3.45
C ALA A 99 -0.75 3.81 2.18
N SER A 100 0.05 4.11 1.16
CA SER A 100 0.12 3.35 -0.08
C SER A 100 1.56 2.94 -0.37
N ALA A 101 1.71 1.79 -1.03
CA ALA A 101 3.02 1.32 -1.50
C ALA A 101 2.88 0.54 -2.79
N PHE A 102 3.89 0.67 -3.65
CA PHE A 102 4.02 -0.03 -4.91
C PHE A 102 5.31 -0.82 -4.92
N ALA A 103 5.24 -2.09 -5.34
CA ALA A 103 6.42 -2.89 -5.59
C ALA A 103 7.18 -2.28 -6.76
N LEU A 104 8.50 -2.11 -6.60
CA LEU A 104 9.35 -1.79 -7.74
C LEU A 104 9.53 -3.08 -8.55
N ALA A 105 9.34 -3.01 -9.87
CA ALA A 105 9.64 -4.12 -10.75
C ALA A 105 11.10 -4.54 -10.52
N ALA A 106 11.30 -5.81 -10.18
CA ALA A 106 12.60 -6.45 -10.20
C ALA A 106 12.84 -7.05 -11.58
#